data_AF-A0A5F1ZTT2-F1
#
_entry.id   AF-A0A5F1ZTT2-F1
#
_cell.length_a   1.000
_cell.length_b   1.000
_cell.length_c   1.000
_cell.angle_alpha   90.00
_cell.angle_beta   90.00
_cell.angle_gamma   90.00
#
_symmetry.space_group_name_H-M   'P 1'
#
loop_
_entity.id
_entity.type
_entity.pdbx_description
1 polymer ?
#
loop_
_entity_poly.entity_id
_entity_poly.type
_entity_poly.pdbx_seq_one_letter_code
_entity_poly.pdbx_strand_id
1 'polypeptide(L)'
;MELRTSLFVSFLIHSIFCFLLIFVPLHKEEVSEQIRLQLSKGQIPSLFFHLPQNEGQGQEASKLGGLAGTPEAEIERFKNEIHYPPAALEQRLESDCSWELEIGPEGIAKKIRTVKGCKYPIFESHFRRAVSSWKFQLPEGKVILIPVSFRIESDE
;
A
#
# COMPACT_ATOMS: atom_id res chain seq x y z
N MET A 1 -8.26 -21.81 52.36
CA MET A 1 -8.19 -22.74 51.21
C MET A 1 -6.96 -23.59 51.39
N GLU A 2 -7.15 -24.91 51.52
CA GLU A 2 -6.10 -25.84 51.96
C GLU A 2 -5.01 -26.01 50.90
N LEU A 3 -3.75 -26.12 51.33
CA LEU A 3 -2.57 -26.30 50.45
C LEU A 3 -2.78 -27.38 49.37
N ARG A 4 -3.58 -28.39 49.71
CA ARG A 4 -4.01 -29.47 48.82
C ARG A 4 -4.73 -28.95 47.57
N THR A 5 -5.68 -28.03 47.70
CA THR A 5 -6.42 -27.48 46.55
C THR A 5 -5.50 -26.65 45.65
N SER A 6 -4.51 -25.95 46.23
CA SER A 6 -3.53 -25.19 45.46
C SER A 6 -2.61 -26.08 44.63
N LEU A 7 -2.18 -27.22 45.18
CA LEU A 7 -1.34 -28.18 44.46
C LEU A 7 -2.11 -28.87 43.32
N PHE A 8 -3.37 -29.21 43.55
CA PHE A 8 -4.24 -29.78 42.51
C PHE A 8 -4.48 -28.82 41.35
N VAL A 9 -4.79 -27.55 41.65
CA VAL A 9 -5.00 -26.52 40.62
C VAL A 9 -3.71 -26.28 39.82
N SER A 10 -2.56 -26.18 40.50
CA SER A 10 -1.27 -26.03 39.83
C SER A 10 -0.99 -27.22 38.90
N PHE A 11 -1.19 -28.45 39.38
CA PHE A 11 -0.98 -29.65 38.56
C PHE A 11 -1.87 -29.67 37.31
N LEU A 12 -3.14 -29.30 37.45
CA LEU A 12 -4.08 -29.24 36.31
C LEU A 12 -3.64 -28.23 35.25
N ILE A 13 -3.20 -27.04 35.66
CA ILE A 13 -2.74 -25.99 34.73
C ILE A 13 -1.51 -26.47 33.96
N HIS A 14 -0.51 -27.04 34.65
CA HIS A 14 0.70 -27.53 34.01
C HIS A 14 0.43 -28.73 33.10
N SER A 15 -0.50 -29.61 33.49
CA SER A 15 -0.90 -30.77 32.68
C SER A 15 -1.57 -30.32 31.37
N ILE A 16 -2.47 -29.34 31.42
CA ILE A 16 -3.12 -28.78 30.23
C ILE A 16 -2.08 -28.10 29.33
N PHE A 17 -1.15 -27.33 29.90
CA PHE A 17 -0.10 -26.66 29.11
C PHE A 17 0.84 -27.67 28.42
N CYS A 18 1.28 -28.72 29.12
CA CYS A 18 2.05 -29.81 28.51
C CYS A 18 1.27 -30.53 27.41
N PHE A 19 -0.03 -30.78 27.61
CA PHE A 19 -0.88 -31.40 26.60
C PHE A 19 -0.98 -30.53 25.35
N LEU A 20 -1.18 -29.21 25.49
CA LEU A 20 -1.21 -28.29 24.36
C LEU A 20 0.12 -28.26 23.61
N LEU A 21 1.27 -28.28 24.29
CA LEU A 21 2.58 -28.31 23.63
C LEU A 21 2.84 -29.60 22.84
N ILE A 22 2.30 -30.74 23.30
CA ILE A 22 2.53 -32.04 22.65
C ILE A 22 1.55 -32.28 21.50
N PHE A 23 0.29 -31.88 21.68
CA PHE A 23 -0.81 -32.27 20.78
C PHE A 23 -1.28 -31.16 19.84
N VAL A 24 -0.94 -29.89 20.10
CA VAL A 24 -1.17 -28.83 19.10
C VAL A 24 0.00 -28.87 18.13
N PRO A 25 -0.21 -29.23 16.84
CA PRO A 25 0.85 -29.09 15.86
C PRO A 25 1.22 -27.61 15.81
N LEU A 26 2.47 -27.29 16.17
CA LEU A 26 3.05 -25.98 15.83
C LEU A 26 2.87 -25.84 14.32
N HIS A 27 2.04 -24.90 13.90
CA HIS A 27 1.89 -24.57 12.50
C HIS A 27 3.27 -24.09 12.04
N LYS A 28 4.01 -24.97 11.37
CA LYS A 28 5.24 -24.59 10.69
C LYS A 28 4.79 -23.72 9.53
N GLU A 29 5.00 -22.43 9.66
CA GLU A 29 5.01 -21.53 8.53
C GLU A 29 5.96 -22.16 7.49
N GLU A 30 5.41 -22.63 6.38
CA GLU A 30 6.19 -23.14 5.26
C GLU A 30 6.89 -21.95 4.61
N VAL A 31 7.99 -21.53 5.24
CA VAL A 31 8.91 -20.56 4.67
C VAL A 31 9.73 -21.26 3.61
N SER A 32 9.25 -21.04 2.38
CA SER A 32 10.00 -20.89 1.14
C SER A 32 10.76 -22.10 0.60
N GLU A 33 10.51 -22.33 -0.69
CA GLU A 33 11.21 -23.27 -1.54
C GLU A 33 12.74 -23.08 -1.47
N GLN A 34 13.38 -24.11 -0.93
CA GLN A 34 14.70 -24.62 -1.32
C GLN A 34 15.82 -23.60 -1.64
N ILE A 35 16.21 -22.77 -0.67
CA ILE A 35 17.54 -22.14 -0.70
C ILE A 35 18.57 -23.11 -0.09
N ARG A 36 19.23 -23.91 -0.93
CA ARG A 36 20.33 -24.79 -0.50
C ARG A 36 21.65 -24.03 -0.41
N LEU A 37 22.00 -23.57 0.79
CA LEU A 37 23.30 -22.99 1.08
C LEU A 37 24.32 -24.11 1.39
N GLN A 38 25.22 -24.39 0.45
CA GLN A 38 26.39 -25.24 0.72
C GLN A 38 27.57 -24.36 1.16
N LEU A 39 27.90 -24.42 2.45
CA LEU A 39 29.04 -23.70 3.02
C LEU A 39 30.22 -24.67 3.16
N SER A 40 31.18 -24.64 2.22
CA SER A 40 32.46 -25.33 2.37
C SER A 40 33.51 -24.36 2.94
N LYS A 41 34.27 -24.81 3.95
CA LYS A 41 35.21 -23.95 4.67
C LYS A 41 36.41 -23.61 3.76
N GLY A 42 36.56 -22.34 3.39
CA GLY A 42 37.73 -21.82 2.65
C GLY A 42 37.49 -21.41 1.18
N GLN A 43 36.25 -21.40 0.69
CA GLN A 43 35.90 -20.89 -0.64
C GLN A 43 34.94 -19.69 -0.56
N ILE A 44 34.99 -18.83 -1.58
CA ILE A 44 34.02 -17.73 -1.76
C ILE A 44 32.66 -18.38 -2.09
N PRO A 45 31.58 -18.10 -1.33
CA PRO A 45 30.31 -18.77 -1.52
C PRO A 45 29.68 -18.38 -2.86
N SER A 46 29.31 -19.37 -3.67
CA SER A 46 28.52 -19.18 -4.89
C SER A 46 27.04 -19.44 -4.59
N LEU A 47 26.22 -18.39 -4.70
CA LEU A 47 24.77 -18.48 -4.56
C LEU A 47 24.18 -18.87 -5.92
N PHE A 48 23.65 -20.09 -6.01
CA PHE A 48 22.90 -20.55 -7.17
C PHE A 48 21.40 -20.45 -6.89
N PHE A 49 20.72 -19.55 -7.60
CA PHE A 49 19.27 -19.45 -7.58
C PHE A 49 18.72 -20.30 -8.73
N HIS A 50 17.93 -21.33 -8.41
CA HIS A 50 17.10 -22.03 -9.38
C HIS A 50 15.69 -21.44 -9.27
N LEU A 51 15.36 -20.50 -10.14
CA LEU A 51 13.98 -20.04 -10.27
C LEU A 51 13.23 -21.02 -11.18
N PRO A 52 12.11 -21.63 -10.74
CA PRO A 52 11.28 -22.43 -11.62
C PRO A 52 10.77 -21.55 -12.76
N GLN A 53 10.98 -21.99 -14.00
CA GLN A 53 10.66 -21.23 -15.22
C GLN A 53 9.15 -20.92 -15.40
N ASN A 54 8.29 -21.46 -14.53
CA ASN A 54 6.84 -21.36 -14.59
C ASN A 54 6.19 -20.50 -13.48
N GLU A 55 6.96 -19.90 -12.57
CA GLU A 55 6.41 -18.92 -11.60
C GLU A 55 6.67 -17.47 -12.04
N GLY A 56 6.45 -17.22 -13.33
CA GLY A 56 6.44 -15.88 -13.93
C GLY A 56 5.04 -15.27 -14.07
N GLN A 57 3.98 -15.99 -13.66
CA GLN A 57 2.70 -15.37 -13.40
C GLN A 57 2.71 -14.92 -11.95
N GLY A 58 3.21 -13.70 -11.72
CA GLY A 58 2.68 -12.93 -10.60
C GLY A 58 1.16 -12.98 -10.66
N GLN A 59 0.48 -12.91 -9.51
CA GLN A 59 -0.95 -12.57 -9.46
C GLN A 59 -1.23 -11.56 -10.56
N GLU A 60 -2.25 -11.80 -11.39
CA GLU A 60 -2.62 -10.87 -12.46
C GLU A 60 -2.44 -9.46 -11.90
N ALA A 61 -1.50 -8.70 -12.45
CA ALA A 61 -1.39 -7.29 -12.14
C ALA A 61 -2.81 -6.78 -12.20
N SER A 62 -3.33 -6.32 -11.05
CA SER A 62 -4.72 -5.90 -10.85
C SER A 62 -5.25 -5.36 -12.17
N LYS A 63 -6.37 -5.90 -12.68
CA LYS A 63 -6.98 -5.65 -14.00
C LYS A 63 -7.11 -4.17 -14.37
N LEU A 64 -5.99 -3.49 -14.57
CA LEU A 64 -5.82 -2.09 -14.94
C LEU A 64 -5.04 -1.99 -16.25
N GLY A 65 -4.49 -3.11 -16.75
CA GLY A 65 -3.86 -3.18 -18.07
C GLY A 65 -4.83 -3.01 -19.25
N GLY A 66 -6.15 -3.02 -18.99
CA GLY A 66 -7.20 -2.77 -19.99
C GLY A 66 -7.97 -1.46 -19.81
N LEU A 67 -7.63 -0.63 -18.81
CA LEU A 67 -8.33 0.62 -18.48
C LEU A 67 -7.52 1.88 -18.78
N ALA A 68 -6.31 1.75 -19.33
CA ALA A 68 -5.52 2.87 -19.80
C ALA A 68 -6.34 3.70 -20.81
N GLY A 69 -6.59 4.96 -20.48
CA GLY A 69 -7.41 5.88 -21.28
C GLY A 69 -8.85 6.08 -20.81
N THR A 70 -9.31 5.38 -19.76
CA THR A 70 -10.57 5.72 -19.09
C THR A 70 -10.37 6.88 -18.10
N PRO A 71 -11.31 7.83 -18.00
CA PRO A 71 -11.21 8.94 -17.05
C PRO A 71 -11.00 8.48 -15.61
N GLU A 72 -11.70 7.43 -15.19
CA GLU A 72 -11.70 6.94 -13.81
C GLU A 72 -10.35 6.34 -13.41
N ALA A 73 -9.78 5.48 -14.27
CA ALA A 73 -8.46 4.89 -14.02
C ALA A 73 -7.35 5.95 -14.06
N GLU A 74 -7.50 6.97 -14.91
CA GLU A 74 -6.53 8.06 -14.97
C GLU A 74 -6.56 8.93 -13.72
N ILE A 75 -7.76 9.20 -13.18
CA ILE A 75 -7.94 9.91 -11.92
C ILE A 75 -7.30 9.12 -10.77
N GLU A 76 -7.49 7.80 -10.72
CA GLU A 76 -6.88 6.94 -9.71
C GLU A 76 -5.35 6.94 -9.79
N ARG A 77 -4.79 6.80 -11.00
CA ARG A 77 -3.34 6.90 -11.23
C ARG A 77 -2.78 8.23 -10.75
N PHE A 78 -3.43 9.32 -11.10
CA PHE A 78 -3.01 10.65 -10.67
C PHE A 78 -3.09 10.81 -9.15
N LYS A 79 -4.15 10.31 -8.51
CA LYS A 79 -4.30 10.35 -7.05
C LYS A 79 -3.18 9.59 -6.33
N ASN A 80 -2.72 8.47 -6.88
CA ASN A 80 -1.63 7.68 -6.29
C ASN A 80 -0.26 8.37 -6.42
N GLU A 81 -0.09 9.24 -7.43
CA GLU A 81 1.13 10.03 -7.61
C GLU A 81 1.19 11.25 -6.67
N ILE A 82 0.03 11.83 -6.31
CA ILE A 82 0.03 13.00 -5.43
C ILE A 82 0.36 12.58 -4.00
N HIS A 83 1.57 12.92 -3.57
CA HIS A 83 1.99 12.74 -2.19
C HIS A 83 1.46 13.82 -1.24
N TYR A 84 1.50 13.51 0.06
CA TYR A 84 1.16 14.47 1.11
C TYR A 84 2.18 15.63 1.16
N PRO A 85 1.75 16.90 1.21
CA PRO A 85 2.69 18.02 1.34
C PRO A 85 3.44 17.95 2.70
N PRO A 86 4.79 17.95 2.73
CA PRO A 86 5.55 17.78 3.97
C PRO A 86 5.21 18.80 5.05
N ALA A 87 5.08 20.08 4.68
CA ALA A 87 4.73 21.14 5.62
C ALA A 87 3.30 21.01 6.20
N ALA A 88 2.38 20.35 5.48
CA ALA A 88 1.05 20.04 6.01
C ALA A 88 1.09 18.81 6.93
N LEU A 89 1.96 17.85 6.64
CA LEU A 89 2.17 16.64 7.44
C LEU A 89 2.73 16.98 8.84
N GLU A 90 3.75 17.85 8.91
CA GLU A 90 4.35 18.31 10.17
C GLU A 90 3.32 18.96 11.11
N GLN A 91 2.38 19.72 10.52
CA GLN A 91 1.32 20.40 11.25
C GLN A 91 0.06 19.55 11.42
N ARG A 92 0.09 18.29 10.97
CA ARG A 92 -1.04 17.34 10.97
C ARG A 92 -2.33 17.93 10.38
N LEU A 93 -2.19 18.73 9.32
CA LEU A 93 -3.33 19.34 8.64
C LEU A 93 -3.96 18.34 7.70
N GLU A 94 -5.28 18.27 7.67
CA GLU A 94 -6.05 17.42 6.75
C GLU A 94 -7.07 18.26 5.97
N SER A 95 -7.43 17.80 4.77
CA SER A 95 -8.41 18.51 3.94
C SER A 95 -8.98 17.63 2.82
N ASP A 96 -10.29 17.77 2.59
CA ASP A 96 -11.03 17.14 1.49
C ASP A 96 -11.41 18.20 0.44
N CYS A 97 -10.85 18.10 -0.76
CA CYS A 97 -11.04 19.09 -1.83
C CYS A 97 -11.42 18.42 -3.16
N SER A 98 -11.96 19.21 -4.09
CA SER A 98 -12.22 18.72 -5.44
C SER A 98 -12.00 19.81 -6.50
N TRP A 99 -11.43 19.39 -7.62
CA TRP A 99 -11.14 20.25 -8.75
C TRP A 99 -11.69 19.68 -10.05
N GLU A 100 -12.17 20.56 -10.89
CA GLU A 100 -12.54 20.31 -12.27
C GLU A 100 -11.38 20.72 -13.18
N LEU A 101 -11.01 19.85 -14.10
CA LEU A 101 -9.89 20.03 -15.03
C LEU A 101 -10.38 19.89 -16.47
N GLU A 102 -10.01 20.82 -17.34
CA GLU A 102 -10.12 20.70 -18.79
C GLU A 102 -8.79 20.20 -19.35
N ILE A 103 -8.80 19.05 -20.03
CA ILE A 103 -7.60 18.48 -20.67
C ILE A 103 -7.27 19.27 -21.93
N GLY A 104 -6.05 19.75 -22.01
CA GLY A 104 -5.49 20.49 -23.13
C GLY A 104 -4.72 19.63 -24.12
N PRO A 105 -3.98 20.26 -25.03
CA PRO A 105 -3.14 19.55 -25.99
C PRO A 105 -2.10 18.69 -25.27
N GLU A 106 -1.78 17.54 -25.86
CA GLU A 106 -0.87 16.54 -25.32
C GLU A 106 -1.24 15.97 -23.95
N GLY A 107 -2.49 16.16 -23.49
CA GLY A 107 -2.92 15.63 -22.19
C GLY A 107 -2.52 16.50 -21.00
N ILE A 108 -2.06 17.72 -21.21
CA ILE A 108 -1.70 18.67 -20.14
C ILE A 108 -2.97 19.37 -19.65
N ALA A 109 -3.11 19.64 -18.35
CA ALA A 109 -4.25 20.41 -17.85
C ALA A 109 -4.24 21.86 -18.36
N LYS A 110 -5.31 22.27 -19.05
CA LYS A 110 -5.47 23.61 -19.64
C LYS A 110 -6.17 24.59 -18.71
N LYS A 111 -7.24 24.14 -18.05
CA LYS A 111 -7.97 24.94 -17.05
C LYS A 111 -8.19 24.12 -15.80
N ILE A 112 -8.02 24.79 -14.65
CA ILE A 112 -8.18 24.21 -13.32
C ILE A 112 -9.17 25.06 -12.56
N ARG A 113 -10.35 24.51 -12.26
CA ARG A 113 -11.40 25.17 -11.50
C ARG A 113 -11.62 24.44 -10.19
N THR A 114 -11.62 25.19 -9.10
CA THR A 114 -11.93 24.66 -7.76
C THR A 114 -13.44 24.46 -7.64
N VAL A 115 -13.88 23.23 -7.39
CA VAL A 115 -15.29 22.89 -7.14
C VAL A 115 -15.55 22.91 -5.64
N LYS A 116 -14.69 22.22 -4.87
CA LYS A 116 -14.66 22.28 -3.41
C LYS A 116 -13.28 22.76 -2.96
N GLY A 117 -13.24 23.94 -2.37
CA GLY A 117 -12.01 24.54 -1.85
C GLY A 117 -11.41 23.72 -0.70
N CYS A 118 -10.08 23.75 -0.61
CA CYS A 118 -9.37 23.17 0.52
C CYS A 118 -9.51 24.04 1.77
N LYS A 119 -9.45 23.41 2.95
CA LYS A 119 -9.41 24.09 4.23
C LYS A 119 -8.16 24.95 4.39
N TYR A 120 -7.05 24.52 3.78
CA TYR A 120 -5.76 25.20 3.83
C TYR A 120 -5.20 25.43 2.43
N PRO A 121 -4.61 26.61 2.13
CA PRO A 121 -4.14 26.97 0.80
C PRO A 121 -2.94 26.14 0.33
N ILE A 122 -2.20 25.52 1.26
CA ILE A 122 -1.06 24.66 0.94
C ILE A 122 -1.46 23.45 0.08
N PHE A 123 -2.66 22.91 0.28
CA PHE A 123 -3.16 21.79 -0.51
C PHE A 123 -3.52 22.21 -1.94
N GLU A 124 -4.04 23.43 -2.12
CA GLU A 124 -4.37 23.94 -3.46
C GLU A 124 -3.11 24.21 -4.28
N SER A 125 -2.11 24.86 -3.70
CA SER A 125 -0.85 25.13 -4.39
C SER A 125 -0.10 23.83 -4.73
N HIS A 126 -0.14 22.84 -3.83
CA HIS A 126 0.43 21.52 -4.07
C HIS A 126 -0.28 20.78 -5.20
N PHE A 127 -1.61 20.75 -5.18
CA PHE A 127 -2.41 20.12 -6.24
C PHE A 127 -2.13 20.75 -7.61
N ARG A 128 -2.14 22.09 -7.70
CA ARG A 128 -1.85 22.79 -8.96
C ARG A 128 -0.46 22.46 -9.51
N ARG A 129 0.55 22.33 -8.64
CA ARG A 129 1.88 21.88 -9.03
C ARG A 129 1.85 20.46 -9.59
N ALA A 130 1.24 19.51 -8.87
CA ALA A 130 1.17 18.11 -9.31
C ALA A 130 0.43 17.95 -10.64
N VAL A 131 -0.71 18.64 -10.80
CA VAL A 131 -1.46 18.66 -12.06
C VAL A 131 -0.64 19.22 -13.22
N SER A 132 0.14 20.28 -12.99
CA SER A 132 0.94 20.91 -14.05
C SER A 132 2.05 20.02 -14.60
N SER A 133 2.59 19.11 -13.78
CA SER A 133 3.60 18.13 -14.19
C SER A 133 3.01 16.84 -14.73
N TRP A 134 1.70 16.62 -14.58
CA TRP A 134 1.05 15.38 -14.99
C TRP A 134 0.61 15.42 -16.46
N LYS A 135 0.80 14.31 -17.16
CA LYS A 135 0.37 14.12 -18.55
C LYS A 135 -0.76 13.09 -18.58
N PHE A 136 -2.00 13.58 -18.67
CA PHE A 136 -3.20 12.75 -18.72
C PHE A 136 -3.27 12.00 -20.05
N GLN A 137 -3.56 10.70 -20.02
CA GLN A 137 -3.83 9.92 -21.23
C GLN A 137 -5.31 10.04 -21.66
N LEU A 138 -5.80 11.28 -21.77
CA LEU A 138 -7.19 11.59 -22.10
C LEU A 138 -7.28 12.50 -23.33
N PRO A 139 -8.38 12.43 -24.09
CA PRO A 139 -8.56 13.29 -25.25
C PRO A 139 -8.65 14.77 -24.84
N GLU A 140 -8.13 15.64 -25.70
CA GLU A 140 -8.24 17.09 -25.53
C GLU A 140 -9.70 17.54 -25.46
N GLY A 141 -9.98 18.55 -24.64
CA GLY A 141 -11.31 19.10 -24.40
C GLY A 141 -12.15 18.28 -23.41
N LYS A 142 -11.66 17.12 -22.96
CA LYS A 142 -12.34 16.34 -21.91
C LYS A 142 -12.29 17.12 -20.59
N VAL A 143 -13.43 17.16 -19.90
CA VAL A 143 -13.53 17.68 -18.54
C VAL A 143 -13.59 16.52 -17.56
N ILE A 144 -12.73 16.55 -16.53
CA ILE A 144 -12.69 15.55 -15.46
C ILE A 144 -12.79 16.21 -14.08
N LEU A 145 -13.38 15.50 -13.12
CA LEU A 145 -13.48 15.91 -11.74
C LEU A 145 -12.55 15.04 -10.88
N ILE A 146 -11.60 15.66 -10.18
CA ILE A 146 -10.65 14.97 -9.32
C ILE A 146 -10.96 15.26 -7.85
N PRO A 147 -11.55 14.31 -7.12
CA PRO A 147 -11.66 14.39 -5.67
C PRO A 147 -10.35 13.94 -5.01
N VAL A 148 -9.78 14.79 -4.15
CA VAL A 148 -8.56 14.49 -3.38
C VAL A 148 -8.85 14.65 -1.90
N SER A 149 -8.48 13.65 -1.12
CA SER A 149 -8.61 13.63 0.33
C SER A 149 -7.21 13.47 0.92
N PHE A 150 -6.73 14.50 1.61
CA PHE A 150 -5.48 14.46 2.36
C PHE A 150 -5.82 14.10 3.79
N ARG A 151 -5.60 12.83 4.15
CA ARG A 151 -5.79 12.27 5.49
C ARG A 151 -4.52 11.62 5.98
N ILE A 152 -4.30 11.67 7.28
CA ILE A 152 -3.19 10.99 7.94
C ILE A 152 -3.76 9.68 8.49
N GLU A 153 -3.21 8.55 8.05
CA GLU A 153 -3.56 7.26 8.65
C GLU A 153 -3.17 7.30 10.13
N SER A 154 -4.17 7.21 11.00
CA SER A 154 -3.96 6.90 12.40
C SER A 154 -3.87 5.39 12.50
N ASP A 155 -2.71 4.87 12.88
CA ASP A 155 -2.58 3.49 13.35
C ASP A 155 -3.40 3.37 14.65
N GLU A 156 -4.63 2.85 14.54
CA GLU A 156 -5.40 2.36 15.70
C GLU A 156 -4.95 0.95 16.10
#